data_AF-A0A0C4E6Y2-F1
#
_entry.id   AF-A0A0C4E6Y2-F1
#
_cell.length_a   1.000
_cell.length_b   1.000
_cell.length_c   1.000
_cell.angle_alpha   90.00
_cell.angle_beta   90.00
_cell.angle_gamma   90.00
#
_symmetry.space_group_name_H-M   'P 1'
#
loop_
_entity.id
_entity.type
_entity.pdbx_description
1 polymer ?
#
loop_
_entity_poly.entity_id
_entity_poly.type
_entity_poly.pdbx_seq_one_letter_code
_entity_poly.pdbx_strand_id
1 'polypeptide(L)'
;MPTTELRRVVKTQGELVTQANLTSTLQPLVSNAQVRVVKVGVTTRDKVLSPIFSLRTGDRVDGTAITIDELAALSATRATALLRAAGLPTSGTVIERRSRLAQAMGVMLAL
;
A
#
# COMPACT_ATOMS: atom_id res chain seq x y z
N MET A 1 -28.33 -26.62 -30.92
CA MET A 1 -27.37 -27.16 -29.94
C MET A 1 -26.08 -26.36 -30.06
N PRO A 2 -25.70 -25.50 -29.10
CA PRO A 2 -24.48 -24.72 -29.20
C PRO A 2 -23.27 -25.61 -28.92
N THR A 3 -22.37 -25.62 -29.89
CA THR A 3 -21.16 -26.42 -30.01
C THR A 3 -20.11 -26.04 -28.98
N THR A 4 -19.33 -27.05 -28.59
CA THR A 4 -18.33 -27.11 -27.52
C THR A 4 -17.28 -25.97 -27.50
N GLU A 5 -17.14 -25.21 -28.59
CA GLU A 5 -16.19 -24.09 -28.70
C GLU A 5 -16.57 -22.87 -27.86
N LEU A 6 -17.86 -22.52 -27.77
CA LEU A 6 -18.32 -21.36 -26.99
C LEU A 6 -18.02 -21.51 -25.49
N ARG A 7 -17.94 -22.75 -24.97
CA ARG A 7 -17.59 -23.01 -23.57
C ARG A 7 -16.10 -22.82 -23.27
N ARG A 8 -15.20 -22.96 -24.25
CA ARG A 8 -13.75 -22.77 -24.04
C ARG A 8 -13.38 -21.30 -23.93
N VAL A 9 -13.98 -20.44 -24.76
CA VAL A 9 -13.68 -19.00 -24.80
C VAL A 9 -14.12 -18.30 -23.51
N VAL A 10 -15.27 -18.67 -22.95
CA VAL A 10 -15.75 -18.11 -21.68
C VAL A 10 -14.85 -18.50 -20.50
N LYS A 11 -14.29 -19.72 -20.51
CA LYS A 11 -13.37 -20.18 -19.46
C LYS A 11 -12.04 -19.44 -19.50
N THR A 12 -11.48 -19.23 -20.70
CA THR A 12 -10.21 -18.51 -20.88
C THR A 12 -10.34 -17.03 -20.52
N GLN A 13 -11.45 -16.38 -20.87
CA GLN A 13 -11.69 -14.98 -20.48
C GLN A 13 -11.87 -14.81 -18.97
N GLY A 14 -12.55 -15.75 -18.29
CA GLY A 14 -12.65 -15.73 -16.83
C GLY A 14 -11.30 -15.89 -16.12
N GLU A 15 -10.44 -16.79 -16.62
CA GLU A 15 -9.10 -17.00 -16.09
C GLU A 15 -8.17 -15.81 -16.35
N LEU A 16 -8.19 -15.22 -17.56
CA LEU A 16 -7.41 -14.02 -17.91
C LEU A 16 -7.79 -12.81 -17.05
N VAL A 17 -9.09 -12.60 -16.78
CA VAL A 17 -9.56 -11.51 -15.90
C VAL A 17 -9.14 -11.76 -14.45
N THR A 18 -9.15 -13.01 -13.99
CA THR A 18 -8.72 -13.36 -12.64
C THR A 18 -7.20 -13.18 -12.48
N GLN A 19 -6.42 -13.56 -13.50
CA GLN A 19 -4.98 -13.44 -13.52
C GLN A 19 -4.52 -11.97 -13.61
N ALA A 20 -5.17 -11.15 -14.44
CA ALA A 20 -4.89 -9.71 -14.52
C ALA A 20 -5.22 -8.97 -13.21
N ASN A 21 -6.29 -9.37 -12.52
CA ASN A 21 -6.62 -8.82 -11.20
C ASN A 21 -5.60 -9.25 -10.14
N LEU A 22 -5.08 -10.48 -10.20
CA LEU A 22 -4.01 -10.93 -9.31
C LEU A 22 -2.70 -10.18 -9.57
N THR A 23 -2.29 -9.98 -10.82
CA THR A 23 -1.06 -9.26 -11.13
C THR A 23 -1.13 -7.79 -10.67
N SER A 24 -2.27 -7.12 -10.89
CA SER A 24 -2.47 -5.72 -10.48
C SER A 24 -2.61 -5.52 -8.97
N THR A 25 -3.12 -6.50 -8.21
CA THR A 25 -3.12 -6.43 -6.73
C THR A 25 -1.81 -6.89 -6.08
N LEU A 26 -1.03 -7.75 -6.74
CA LEU A 26 0.27 -8.19 -6.23
C LEU A 26 1.37 -7.14 -6.41
N GLN A 27 1.29 -6.32 -7.47
CA GLN A 27 2.33 -5.33 -7.77
C GLN A 27 2.49 -4.24 -6.69
N PRO A 28 1.41 -3.68 -6.09
CA PRO A 28 1.50 -2.78 -4.94
C PRO A 28 2.00 -3.48 -3.68
N LEU A 29 1.65 -4.75 -3.48
CA LEU A 29 2.14 -5.55 -2.35
C LEU A 29 3.66 -5.76 -2.45
N VAL A 30 4.16 -6.14 -3.62
CA VAL A 30 5.60 -6.31 -3.89
C VAL A 30 6.32 -4.97 -3.77
N SER A 31 5.76 -3.89 -4.31
CA SER A 31 6.35 -2.55 -4.23
C SER A 31 6.45 -2.07 -2.77
N ASN A 32 5.39 -2.24 -1.99
CA ASN A 32 5.40 -1.91 -0.56
C ASN A 32 6.33 -2.83 0.25
N ALA A 33 6.45 -4.12 -0.12
CA ALA A 33 7.42 -5.03 0.47
C ALA A 33 8.87 -4.62 0.15
N GLN A 34 9.13 -4.17 -1.07
CA GLN A 34 10.44 -3.66 -1.47
C GLN A 34 10.78 -2.34 -0.74
N VAL A 35 9.80 -1.44 -0.59
CA VAL A 35 9.95 -0.24 0.26
C VAL A 35 10.31 -0.63 1.70
N ARG A 36 9.70 -1.69 2.25
CA ARG A 36 10.05 -2.22 3.58
C ARG A 36 11.49 -2.74 3.63
N VAL A 37 11.91 -3.58 2.68
CA VAL A 37 13.25 -4.17 2.64
C VAL A 37 14.35 -3.10 2.52
N VAL A 38 14.13 -2.08 1.68
CA VAL A 38 15.10 -1.00 1.47
C VAL A 38 15.25 -0.08 2.70
N LYS A 39 14.28 -0.07 3.61
CA LYS A 39 14.23 0.89 4.73
C LYS A 39 14.42 0.32 6.12
N VAL A 40 14.65 -0.98 6.28
CA VAL A 40 15.06 -1.59 7.56
C VAL A 40 16.28 -0.88 8.19
N GLY A 41 17.05 -0.11 7.41
CA GLY A 41 18.19 0.70 7.88
C GLY A 41 17.98 2.23 7.94
N VAL A 42 16.78 2.79 7.71
CA VAL A 42 16.59 4.25 7.85
C VAL A 42 16.37 4.62 9.31
N THR A 43 17.45 4.98 10.00
CA THR A 43 17.45 5.45 11.40
C THR A 43 17.53 6.97 11.53
N THR A 44 17.82 7.69 10.44
CA THR A 44 17.95 9.14 10.42
C THR A 44 16.58 9.80 10.30
N ARG A 45 16.21 10.64 11.28
CA ARG A 45 14.87 11.25 11.38
C ARG A 45 14.54 12.21 10.23
N ASP A 46 15.56 12.85 9.67
CA ASP A 46 15.42 13.84 8.58
C ASP A 46 15.36 13.22 7.18
N LYS A 47 15.56 11.90 7.06
CA LYS A 47 15.55 11.26 5.74
C LYS A 47 14.13 11.10 5.25
N VAL A 48 13.84 11.67 4.07
CA VAL A 48 12.54 11.52 3.41
C VAL A 48 12.26 10.04 3.16
N LEU A 49 11.11 9.59 3.62
CA LEU A 49 10.63 8.23 3.41
C LEU A 49 10.16 8.10 1.97
N SER A 50 10.56 7.03 1.29
CA SER A 50 9.91 6.60 0.04
C SER A 50 8.38 6.54 0.24
N PRO A 51 7.62 7.07 -0.73
CA PRO A 51 6.18 7.07 -0.70
C PRO A 51 5.63 5.63 -0.70
N ILE A 52 4.42 5.45 -0.19
CA ILE A 52 3.68 4.18 -0.30
C ILE A 52 2.74 4.22 -1.49
N PHE A 53 2.42 3.04 -2.01
CA PHE A 53 1.50 2.85 -3.12
C PHE A 53 0.17 2.32 -2.60
N SER A 54 -0.93 2.78 -3.20
CA SER A 54 -2.28 2.35 -2.87
C SER A 54 -2.44 0.88 -3.22
N LEU A 55 -2.92 0.09 -2.25
CA LEU A 55 -3.24 -1.32 -2.49
C LEU A 55 -4.45 -1.51 -3.41
N ARG A 56 -5.23 -0.44 -3.65
CA ARG A 56 -6.43 -0.50 -4.49
C ARG A 56 -6.15 -0.15 -5.94
N THR A 57 -5.36 0.90 -6.18
CA THR A 57 -5.12 1.42 -7.54
C THR A 57 -3.70 1.19 -8.02
N GLY A 58 -2.76 0.90 -7.12
CA GLY A 58 -1.33 0.84 -7.42
C GLY A 58 -0.66 2.21 -7.55
N ASP A 59 -1.42 3.30 -7.46
CA ASP A 59 -0.87 4.65 -7.57
C ASP A 59 -0.10 5.05 -6.32
N ARG A 60 0.84 5.97 -6.49
CA ARG A 60 1.54 6.62 -5.39
C ARG A 60 0.54 7.39 -4.52
N VAL A 61 0.60 7.21 -3.20
CA VAL A 61 -0.19 8.00 -2.27
C VAL A 61 0.52 9.33 -2.00
N ASP A 62 -0.07 10.43 -2.46
CA ASP A 62 0.49 11.76 -2.25
C ASP A 62 0.55 12.14 -0.76
N GLY A 63 1.61 12.87 -0.39
CA GLY A 63 1.85 13.27 0.99
C GLY A 63 2.41 12.15 1.89
N THR A 64 2.92 11.07 1.31
CA THR A 64 3.64 9.99 2.03
C THR A 64 5.15 10.03 1.84
N ALA A 65 5.64 10.93 0.98
CA ALA A 65 7.06 11.26 0.89
C ALA A 65 7.41 12.32 1.93
N ILE A 66 7.41 11.92 3.20
CA ILE A 66 7.64 12.76 4.37
C ILE A 66 8.75 12.17 5.23
N THR A 67 9.33 12.95 6.13
CA THR A 67 10.34 12.48 7.09
C THR A 67 9.72 11.70 8.25
N ILE A 68 10.56 11.12 9.11
CA ILE A 68 10.09 10.43 10.33
C ILE A 68 9.46 11.43 11.30
N ASP A 69 10.01 12.64 11.41
CA ASP A 69 9.47 13.69 12.30
C ASP A 69 8.13 14.23 11.80
N GLU A 70 7.99 14.44 10.50
CA GLU A 70 6.71 14.83 9.89
C GLU A 70 5.64 13.73 10.09
N LEU A 71 6.04 12.46 9.98
CA LEU A 71 5.19 11.31 10.25
C LEU A 71 4.77 11.22 11.73
N ALA A 72 5.70 11.49 12.66
CA ALA A 72 5.42 11.57 14.09
C ALA A 72 4.49 12.75 14.43
N ALA A 73 4.58 13.86 13.69
CA ALA A 73 3.75 15.05 13.87
C ALA A 73 2.38 15.00 13.16
N LEU A 74 2.10 13.99 12.32
CA LEU A 74 0.87 13.92 11.52
C LEU A 74 -0.40 14.02 12.37
N SER A 75 -1.29 14.96 12.03
CA SER A 75 -2.59 15.04 12.71
C SER A 75 -3.41 13.76 12.54
N ALA A 76 -4.33 13.50 13.47
CA ALA A 76 -5.25 12.35 13.42
C ALA A 76 -5.97 12.26 12.08
N THR A 77 -6.53 13.38 11.62
CA THR A 77 -7.25 13.51 10.36
C THR A 77 -6.36 13.18 9.17
N ARG A 78 -5.14 13.70 9.14
CA ARG A 78 -4.21 13.46 8.04
C ARG A 78 -3.72 12.02 8.00
N ALA A 79 -3.39 11.44 9.15
CA ALA A 79 -3.01 10.03 9.26
C ALA A 79 -4.14 9.10 8.74
N THR A 80 -5.39 9.38 9.11
CA THR A 80 -6.55 8.63 8.60
C THR A 80 -6.74 8.78 7.10
N ALA A 81 -6.57 9.99 6.55
CA ALA A 81 -6.69 10.22 5.12
C ALA A 81 -5.63 9.42 4.32
N LEU A 82 -4.37 9.44 4.77
CA LEU A 82 -3.27 8.71 4.12
C LEU A 82 -3.48 7.19 4.19
N LEU A 83 -3.89 6.67 5.35
CA LEU A 83 -4.22 5.25 5.50
C LEU A 83 -5.36 4.82 4.56
N ARG A 84 -6.42 5.65 4.45
CA ARG A 84 -7.54 5.37 3.54
C ARG A 84 -7.08 5.37 2.08
N ALA A 85 -6.28 6.36 1.67
CA ALA A 85 -5.74 6.44 0.31
C ALA A 85 -4.82 5.25 -0.03
N ALA A 86 -4.05 4.78 0.96
CA ALA A 86 -3.23 3.58 0.83
C ALA A 86 -4.05 2.27 0.81
N GLY A 87 -5.34 2.31 1.14
CA GLY A 87 -6.18 1.12 1.30
C GLY A 87 -5.91 0.35 2.59
N LEU A 88 -5.35 1.00 3.61
CA LEU A 88 -5.00 0.41 4.90
C LEU A 88 -6.08 0.66 5.96
N PRO A 89 -6.17 -0.18 7.01
CA PRO A 89 -7.11 0.01 8.11
C PRO A 89 -6.94 1.36 8.83
N THR A 90 -8.05 2.08 9.04
CA THR A 90 -8.08 3.39 9.71
C THR A 90 -8.58 3.34 11.16
N SER A 91 -8.79 2.14 11.71
CA SER A 91 -9.19 1.92 13.10
C SER A 91 -8.02 2.17 14.07
N GLY A 92 -8.38 2.45 15.32
CA GLY A 92 -7.43 2.63 16.42
C GLY A 92 -7.13 4.09 16.78
N THR A 93 -6.22 4.25 17.73
CA THR A 93 -5.74 5.54 18.21
C THR A 93 -4.90 6.26 17.14
N VAL A 94 -4.58 7.54 17.37
CA VAL A 94 -3.69 8.30 16.48
C VAL A 94 -2.30 7.66 16.42
N ILE A 95 -1.78 7.20 17.56
CA ILE A 95 -0.48 6.55 17.67
C ILE A 95 -0.47 5.25 16.86
N GLU A 96 -1.48 4.40 17.01
CA GLU A 96 -1.61 3.16 16.25
C GLU A 96 -1.70 3.40 14.74
N ARG A 97 -2.43 4.44 14.33
CA ARG A 97 -2.52 4.84 12.92
C ARG A 97 -1.19 5.33 12.36
N ARG A 98 -0.46 6.17 13.10
CA ARG A 98 0.88 6.64 12.71
C ARG A 98 1.85 5.46 12.62
N SER A 99 1.83 4.55 13.60
CA SER A 99 2.67 3.36 13.61
C SER A 99 2.37 2.45 12.41
N ARG A 100 1.10 2.23 12.07
CA ARG A 100 0.70 1.47 10.88
C ARG A 100 1.18 2.12 9.57
N LEU A 101 1.08 3.45 9.50
CA LEU A 101 1.55 4.21 8.34
C LEU A 101 3.09 4.14 8.23
N ALA A 102 3.81 4.20 9.36
CA ALA A 102 5.25 4.01 9.44
C ALA A 102 5.67 2.62 8.96
N GLN A 103 4.99 1.58 9.43
CA GLN A 103 5.23 0.20 9.01
C GLN A 103 4.97 0.01 7.51
N ALA A 104 3.92 0.63 6.97
CA ALA A 104 3.66 0.64 5.54
C ALA A 104 4.80 1.32 4.77
N MET A 105 5.34 2.41 5.33
CA MET A 105 6.53 3.10 4.83
C MET A 105 7.86 2.40 5.12
N GLY A 106 7.88 1.24 5.79
CA GLY A 106 9.12 0.51 6.09
C GLY A 106 9.93 1.05 7.28
N VAL A 107 9.30 1.83 8.17
CA VAL A 107 9.93 2.40 9.37
C VAL A 107 9.27 1.81 10.62
N MET A 108 10.09 1.49 11.63
CA MET A 108 9.60 1.14 12.95
C MET A 108 9.68 2.37 13.85
N LEU A 109 8.54 3.02 14.08
CA LEU A 109 8.44 4.12 15.02
C LEU A 109 8.31 3.56 16.45
N ALA A 110 9.29 3.84 17.30
CA ALA A 110 9.12 3.79 18.74
C ALA A 110 8.43 5.10 19.17
N LEU A 111 7.10 5.13 19.06
CA LEU A 111 6.24 6.23 19.51
C LEU A 111 5.63 5.91 20.87
#